data_AF-A0A947JSI8-F1
#
_entry.id   AF-A0A947JSI8-F1
#
_cell.length_a   1.000
_cell.length_b   1.000
_cell.length_c   1.000
_cell.angle_alpha   90.00
_cell.angle_beta   90.00
_cell.angle_gamma   90.00
#
_symmetry.space_group_name_H-M   'P 1'
#
loop_
_entity.id
_entity.type
_entity.pdbx_description
1 polymer ?
#
loop_
_entity_poly.entity_id
_entity_poly.type
_entity_poly.pdbx_seq_one_letter_code
_entity_poly.pdbx_strand_id
1 'polypeptide(L)'
;MKSFEEVVQFHGHVCPGLAFGFRVAQAALDALGARSRDEELVAVVENCSCAVDAIQVLSGCTFGKGNLVVRDYGKQVYTFLKRPEGEGVRISVTWIAPPEDEEMTACWQRFSRGDRSTEVMRAIKAHKGRKIQAILQADTDDLFEIRRVTEQLPEQARVYPSIRCARCGEKVMEPRVTIVDKRPLCPPCVQIERGDRESCKGKSML
;
A
#
# COMPACT_ATOMS: atom_id res chain seq x y z
N MET A 1 -13.63 13.22 8.50
CA MET A 1 -12.75 12.37 7.66
C MET A 1 -11.80 13.28 6.91
N LYS A 2 -10.57 12.87 6.64
CA LYS A 2 -9.61 13.72 5.89
C LYS A 2 -10.07 13.90 4.43
N SER A 3 -9.72 15.03 3.83
CA SER A 3 -10.09 15.35 2.44
C SER A 3 -9.15 14.67 1.43
N PHE A 4 -9.55 14.67 0.15
CA PHE A 4 -8.69 14.13 -0.92
C PHE A 4 -7.43 14.98 -1.10
N GLU A 5 -7.52 16.30 -0.90
CA GLU A 5 -6.38 17.22 -0.96
C GLU A 5 -5.33 16.89 0.12
N GLU A 6 -5.76 16.55 1.34
CA GLU A 6 -4.83 16.12 2.40
C GLU A 6 -4.10 14.82 2.02
N VAL A 7 -4.80 13.90 1.35
CA VAL A 7 -4.21 12.65 0.84
C VAL A 7 -3.22 12.93 -0.30
N VAL A 8 -3.56 13.84 -1.20
CA VAL A 8 -2.67 14.31 -2.27
C VAL A 8 -1.43 14.99 -1.70
N GLN A 9 -1.57 15.80 -0.65
CA GLN A 9 -0.44 16.44 0.01
C GLN A 9 0.53 15.42 0.61
N PHE A 10 0.00 14.35 1.21
CA PHE A 10 0.83 13.26 1.75
C PHE A 10 1.55 12.48 0.63
N HIS A 11 0.84 12.16 -0.45
CA HIS A 11 1.38 11.35 -1.55
C HIS A 11 2.27 12.15 -2.54
N GLY A 12 2.06 13.45 -2.66
CA GLY A 12 2.82 14.37 -3.50
C GLY A 12 2.30 14.56 -4.93
N HIS A 13 1.34 13.76 -5.39
CA HIS A 13 0.70 13.96 -6.69
C HIS A 13 -0.69 13.31 -6.77
N VAL A 14 -1.43 13.61 -7.84
CA VAL A 14 -2.73 12.98 -8.13
C VAL A 14 -2.55 11.88 -9.17
N CYS A 15 -3.05 10.67 -8.88
CA CYS A 15 -3.09 9.57 -9.84
C CYS A 15 -4.35 8.69 -9.63
N PRO A 16 -4.73 7.87 -10.63
CA PRO A 16 -5.89 6.97 -10.48
C PRO A 16 -5.77 6.00 -9.30
N GLY A 17 -4.57 5.50 -9.01
CA GLY A 17 -4.35 4.60 -7.88
C GLY A 17 -4.64 5.27 -6.53
N LEU A 18 -4.26 6.54 -6.36
CA LEU A 18 -4.57 7.32 -5.17
C LEU A 18 -6.09 7.55 -5.02
N ALA A 19 -6.78 7.85 -6.13
CA ALA A 19 -8.22 8.02 -6.15
C ALA A 19 -8.96 6.74 -5.72
N PHE A 20 -8.51 5.57 -6.20
CA PHE A 20 -9.05 4.29 -5.73
C PHE A 20 -8.79 4.07 -4.25
N GLY A 21 -7.55 4.27 -3.77
CA GLY A 21 -7.24 4.12 -2.35
C GLY A 21 -8.07 5.04 -1.44
N PHE A 22 -8.35 6.26 -1.90
CA PHE A 22 -9.23 7.20 -1.21
C PHE A 22 -10.64 6.61 -1.07
N ARG A 23 -11.24 6.19 -2.19
CA ARG A 23 -12.59 5.59 -2.21
C ARG A 23 -12.67 4.27 -1.43
N VAL A 24 -11.64 3.42 -1.49
CA VAL A 24 -11.53 2.17 -0.72
C VAL A 24 -11.55 2.47 0.78
N ALA A 25 -10.74 3.44 1.23
CA ALA A 25 -10.67 3.79 2.64
C ALA A 25 -11.96 4.44 3.14
N GLN A 26 -12.64 5.24 2.31
CA GLN A 26 -13.98 5.73 2.63
C GLN A 26 -14.97 4.58 2.83
N ALA A 27 -15.07 3.67 1.86
CA ALA A 27 -15.97 2.52 1.95
C ALA A 27 -15.69 1.63 3.17
N ALA A 28 -14.42 1.45 3.54
CA ALA A 28 -14.05 0.71 4.74
C ALA A 28 -14.49 1.42 6.03
N LEU A 29 -14.32 2.74 6.12
CA LEU A 29 -14.74 3.52 7.29
C LEU A 29 -16.27 3.64 7.37
N ASP A 30 -16.95 3.76 6.24
CA ASP A 30 -18.42 3.74 6.21
C ASP A 30 -18.97 2.40 6.74
N ALA A 31 -18.28 1.29 6.45
CA ALA A 31 -18.68 -0.04 6.91
C ALA A 31 -18.27 -0.36 8.36
N LEU A 32 -17.10 0.11 8.82
CA LEU A 32 -16.49 -0.32 10.09
C LEU A 32 -16.43 0.77 11.16
N GLY A 33 -16.67 2.03 10.81
CA GLY A 33 -16.69 3.16 11.71
C GLY A 33 -15.46 4.06 11.56
N ALA A 34 -14.89 4.48 12.70
CA ALA A 34 -13.94 5.58 12.73
C ALA A 34 -12.50 5.17 12.38
N ARG A 35 -11.73 6.16 11.95
CA ARG A 35 -10.27 6.11 11.78
C ARG A 35 -9.58 5.60 13.06
N SER A 36 -8.64 4.67 12.91
CA SER A 36 -7.82 4.13 14.00
C SER A 36 -6.94 5.19 14.64
N ARG A 37 -6.92 5.23 15.98
CA ARG A 37 -5.98 6.06 16.74
C ARG A 37 -4.67 5.31 16.91
N ASP A 38 -4.76 4.06 17.35
CA ASP A 38 -3.63 3.16 17.52
C ASP A 38 -3.75 1.95 16.57
N GLU A 39 -4.03 0.75 17.09
CA GLU A 39 -4.17 -0.50 16.33
C GLU A 39 -5.60 -1.09 16.35
N GLU A 40 -6.63 -0.29 16.64
CA GLU A 40 -8.02 -0.79 16.73
C GLU A 40 -8.56 -1.30 15.39
N LEU A 41 -8.09 -0.70 14.31
CA LEU A 41 -8.34 -1.13 12.94
C LEU A 41 -7.02 -1.62 12.33
N VAL A 42 -7.07 -2.72 11.60
CA VAL A 42 -5.95 -3.27 10.85
C VAL A 42 -6.31 -3.28 9.37
N ALA A 43 -5.40 -2.81 8.52
CA ALA A 43 -5.52 -2.91 7.07
C ALA A 43 -4.53 -3.95 6.55
N VAL A 44 -5.05 -4.97 5.84
CA VAL A 44 -4.26 -5.92 5.06
C VAL A 44 -4.40 -5.55 3.59
N VAL A 45 -3.31 -5.17 2.94
CA VAL A 45 -3.31 -4.72 1.53
C VAL A 45 -2.60 -5.74 0.66
N GLU A 46 -3.18 -6.09 -0.49
CA GLU A 46 -2.64 -7.12 -1.38
C GLU A 46 -1.74 -6.57 -2.52
N ASN A 47 -1.27 -5.32 -2.39
CA ASN A 47 -0.37 -4.64 -3.35
C ASN A 47 0.51 -3.57 -2.67
N CYS A 48 1.55 -3.14 -3.39
CA CYS A 48 2.38 -1.97 -3.06
C CYS A 48 2.13 -0.81 -4.04
N SER A 49 0.96 -0.16 -3.99
CA SER A 49 0.58 0.93 -4.91
C SER A 49 0.24 2.24 -4.20
N CYS A 50 0.08 3.33 -4.96
CA CYS A 50 -0.37 4.65 -4.47
C CYS A 50 -1.64 4.60 -3.60
N ALA A 51 -2.49 3.57 -3.79
CA ALA A 51 -3.69 3.38 -2.99
C ALA A 51 -3.39 3.19 -1.49
N VAL A 52 -2.25 2.56 -1.17
CA VAL A 52 -1.86 2.26 0.21
C VAL A 52 -1.62 3.56 0.99
N ASP A 53 -1.09 4.61 0.37
CA ASP A 53 -0.89 5.90 1.02
C ASP A 53 -2.22 6.56 1.43
N ALA A 54 -3.23 6.52 0.55
CA ALA A 54 -4.56 7.00 0.89
C ALA A 54 -5.17 6.21 2.06
N ILE A 55 -4.99 4.89 2.08
CA ILE A 55 -5.44 4.02 3.16
C ILE A 55 -4.76 4.43 4.49
N GLN A 56 -3.46 4.68 4.49
CA GLN A 56 -2.73 5.12 5.68
C GLN A 56 -3.29 6.43 6.25
N VAL A 57 -3.49 7.42 5.38
CA VAL A 57 -3.94 8.75 5.77
C VAL A 57 -5.34 8.71 6.36
N LEU A 58 -6.27 8.04 5.67
CA LEU A 58 -7.69 8.03 6.01
C LEU A 58 -8.03 7.08 7.15
N SER A 59 -7.63 5.81 7.03
CA SER A 59 -7.98 4.77 8.00
C SER A 59 -7.17 4.84 9.28
N GLY A 60 -6.00 5.50 9.23
CA GLY A 60 -5.04 5.49 10.33
C GLY A 60 -4.33 4.15 10.49
N CYS A 61 -4.49 3.21 9.56
CA CYS A 61 -3.68 1.99 9.51
C CYS A 61 -2.34 2.32 8.85
N THR A 62 -1.28 2.50 9.63
CA THR A 62 0.00 3.01 9.13
C THR A 62 1.10 1.97 9.30
N PHE A 63 2.10 2.02 8.40
CA PHE A 63 3.26 1.13 8.48
C PHE A 63 3.96 1.23 9.85
N GLY A 64 4.16 2.45 10.35
CA GLY A 64 4.87 2.69 11.61
C GLY A 64 4.15 2.20 12.86
N LYS A 65 2.81 2.15 12.86
CA LYS A 65 2.02 1.63 13.99
C LYS A 65 1.89 0.10 13.96
N GLY A 66 2.28 -0.55 12.86
CA GLY A 66 2.19 -2.00 12.71
C GLY A 66 0.78 -2.53 12.42
N ASN A 67 -0.22 -1.66 12.27
CA ASN A 67 -1.58 -2.04 11.87
C ASN A 67 -1.83 -1.92 10.35
N LEU A 68 -0.78 -1.76 9.55
CA LEU A 68 -0.79 -1.95 8.10
C LEU A 68 0.05 -3.17 7.75
N VAL A 69 -0.58 -4.19 7.16
CA VAL A 69 0.06 -5.43 6.73
C VAL A 69 0.04 -5.52 5.21
N VAL A 70 1.21 -5.65 4.60
CA VAL A 70 1.34 -5.78 3.14
C VAL A 70 1.55 -7.24 2.77
N ARG A 71 0.64 -7.77 1.94
CA ARG A 71 0.73 -9.10 1.30
C ARG A 71 0.80 -8.91 -0.20
N ASP A 72 1.96 -8.52 -0.72
CA ASP A 72 2.09 -8.08 -2.11
C ASP A 72 1.88 -9.22 -3.13
N TYR A 73 0.63 -9.38 -3.56
CA TYR A 73 0.19 -10.30 -4.60
C TYR A 73 -0.10 -9.58 -5.93
N GLY A 74 0.11 -8.26 -5.97
CA GLY A 74 -0.27 -7.40 -7.10
C GLY A 74 -1.79 -7.24 -7.28
N LYS A 75 -2.61 -7.62 -6.29
CA LYS A 75 -4.08 -7.56 -6.39
C LYS A 75 -4.59 -6.24 -5.82
N GLN A 76 -5.57 -5.61 -6.49
CA GLN A 76 -6.27 -4.44 -5.95
C GLN A 76 -7.34 -4.84 -4.93
N VAL A 77 -6.88 -5.46 -3.84
CA VAL A 77 -7.70 -5.97 -2.75
C VAL A 77 -7.20 -5.43 -1.42
N TYR A 78 -8.14 -5.06 -0.56
CA TYR A 78 -7.89 -4.44 0.72
C TYR A 78 -8.86 -5.02 1.75
N THR A 79 -8.34 -5.61 2.82
CA THR A 79 -9.13 -6.14 3.94
C THR A 79 -8.92 -5.27 5.17
N PHE A 80 -10.01 -4.82 5.78
CA PHE A 80 -9.99 -4.04 7.02
C PHE A 80 -10.64 -4.85 8.13
N LEU A 81 -9.95 -5.01 9.26
CA LEU A 81 -10.37 -5.84 10.38
C LEU A 81 -10.36 -5.02 11.67
N LYS A 82 -11.38 -5.18 12.50
CA LYS A 82 -11.41 -4.59 13.85
C LYS A 82 -10.86 -5.58 14.88
N ARG A 83 -10.11 -5.05 15.84
CA ARG A 83 -9.74 -5.78 17.06
C ARG A 83 -10.85 -5.68 18.12
N PRO A 84 -11.00 -6.67 19.02
CA PRO A 84 -10.24 -7.93 19.08
C PRO A 84 -10.84 -9.09 18.27
N GLU A 85 -12.05 -8.98 17.71
CA GLU A 85 -12.78 -10.12 17.15
C GLU A 85 -12.37 -10.50 15.72
N GLY A 86 -11.70 -9.62 14.99
CA GLY A 86 -11.29 -9.87 13.59
C GLY A 86 -12.43 -9.70 12.58
N GLU A 87 -13.55 -9.10 12.99
CA GLU A 87 -14.64 -8.74 12.10
C GLU A 87 -14.27 -7.56 11.20
N GLY A 88 -14.68 -7.60 9.95
CA GLY A 88 -14.18 -6.65 8.96
C GLY A 88 -14.90 -6.66 7.63
N VAL A 89 -14.30 -5.95 6.68
CA VAL A 89 -14.70 -5.95 5.27
C VAL A 89 -13.49 -6.22 4.38
N ARG A 90 -13.72 -7.02 3.34
CA ARG A 90 -12.79 -7.24 2.23
C ARG A 90 -13.34 -6.52 0.99
N ILE A 91 -12.53 -5.63 0.44
CA ILE A 91 -12.88 -4.75 -0.67
C ILE A 91 -11.99 -5.12 -1.86
N SER A 92 -12.60 -5.54 -2.97
CA SER A 92 -11.92 -5.80 -4.24
C SER A 92 -12.32 -4.75 -5.26
N VAL A 93 -11.36 -4.14 -5.96
CA VAL A 93 -11.67 -3.27 -7.09
C VAL A 93 -12.17 -4.12 -8.26
N THR A 94 -13.41 -3.86 -8.67
CA THR A 94 -14.09 -4.52 -9.80
C THR A 94 -14.38 -3.55 -10.93
N TRP A 95 -14.12 -2.27 -10.74
CA TRP A 95 -14.33 -1.23 -11.73
C TRP A 95 -13.65 -1.54 -13.06
N ILE A 96 -14.42 -1.47 -14.13
CA ILE A 96 -13.94 -1.62 -15.50
C ILE A 96 -13.88 -0.23 -16.13
N ALA A 97 -12.70 0.16 -16.61
CA ALA A 97 -12.57 1.41 -17.34
C ALA A 97 -13.37 1.33 -18.64
N PRO A 98 -14.07 2.40 -19.04
CA PRO A 98 -14.64 2.50 -20.38
C PRO A 98 -13.56 2.21 -21.44
N PRO A 99 -13.93 1.57 -22.56
CA PRO A 99 -12.99 1.32 -23.64
C PRO A 99 -12.39 2.64 -24.13
N GLU A 100 -11.10 2.60 -24.45
CA GLU A 100 -10.40 3.74 -25.05
C GLU A 100 -10.68 3.77 -26.55
N ASP A 101 -10.76 4.97 -27.13
CA ASP A 101 -10.75 5.14 -28.57
C ASP A 101 -9.37 4.82 -29.18
N GLU A 102 -9.33 4.71 -30.51
CA GLU A 102 -8.10 4.39 -31.24
C GLU A 102 -7.00 5.44 -31.03
N GLU A 103 -7.38 6.71 -30.91
CA GLU A 103 -6.44 7.83 -30.72
C GLU A 103 -5.75 7.74 -29.36
N MET A 104 -6.51 7.52 -28.28
CA MET A 104 -5.98 7.34 -26.95
C MET A 104 -5.12 6.06 -26.85
N THR A 105 -5.55 4.99 -27.50
CA THR A 105 -4.77 3.74 -27.58
C THR A 105 -3.41 3.98 -28.23
N ALA A 106 -3.36 4.68 -29.36
CA ALA A 106 -2.12 5.05 -30.03
C ALA A 106 -1.23 5.96 -29.17
N CYS A 107 -1.85 6.93 -28.47
CA CYS A 107 -1.14 7.82 -27.56
C CYS A 107 -0.50 7.05 -26.38
N TRP A 108 -1.19 6.07 -25.81
CA TRP A 108 -0.63 5.22 -24.76
C TRP A 108 0.52 4.35 -25.26
N GLN A 109 0.43 3.79 -26.47
CA GLN A 109 1.53 3.03 -27.06
C GLN A 109 2.79 3.89 -27.22
N ARG A 110 2.65 5.13 -27.70
CA ARG A 110 3.76 6.10 -27.79
C ARG A 110 4.34 6.40 -26.41
N PHE A 111 3.48 6.71 -25.42
CA PHE A 111 3.91 6.98 -24.05
C PHE A 111 4.70 5.80 -23.43
N SER A 112 4.21 4.57 -23.60
CA SER A 112 4.86 3.36 -23.08
C SER A 112 6.22 3.08 -23.72
N ARG A 113 6.43 3.52 -24.97
CA ARG A 113 7.73 3.46 -25.67
C ARG A 113 8.68 4.60 -25.29
N GLY A 114 8.28 5.47 -24.37
CA GLY A 114 9.13 6.56 -23.87
C GLY A 114 8.90 7.92 -24.53
N ASP A 115 7.91 8.07 -25.41
CA ASP A 115 7.56 9.39 -25.96
C ASP A 115 7.08 10.31 -24.83
N ARG A 116 7.73 11.47 -24.70
CA ARG A 116 7.43 12.52 -23.72
C ARG A 116 7.16 13.87 -24.39
N SER A 117 6.80 13.86 -25.68
CA SER A 117 6.37 15.05 -26.40
C SER A 117 5.20 15.74 -25.68
N THR A 118 5.10 17.06 -25.88
CA THR A 118 4.08 17.89 -25.23
C THR A 118 2.65 17.42 -25.55
N GLU A 119 2.42 17.01 -26.79
CA GLU A 119 1.16 16.41 -27.27
C GLU A 119 0.79 15.15 -26.47
N VAL A 120 1.67 14.14 -26.44
CA VAL A 120 1.45 12.86 -25.75
C VAL A 120 1.26 13.10 -24.25
N MET A 121 2.13 13.89 -23.62
CA MET A 121 2.02 14.19 -22.20
C MET A 121 0.71 14.90 -21.84
N ARG A 122 0.24 15.82 -22.69
CA ARG A 122 -1.03 16.52 -22.51
C ARG A 122 -2.22 15.57 -22.63
N ALA A 123 -2.23 14.71 -23.65
CA ALA A 123 -3.29 13.72 -23.86
C ALA A 123 -3.37 12.72 -22.70
N ILE A 124 -2.23 12.15 -22.27
CA ILE A 124 -2.16 11.24 -21.13
C ILE A 124 -2.60 11.92 -19.83
N LYS A 125 -2.17 13.16 -19.59
CA LYS A 125 -2.56 13.92 -18.40
C LYS A 125 -4.08 14.17 -18.38
N ALA A 126 -4.65 14.60 -19.52
CA ALA A 126 -6.09 14.84 -19.63
C ALA A 126 -6.89 13.55 -19.44
N HIS A 127 -6.46 12.45 -20.04
CA HIS A 127 -7.08 11.14 -19.88
C HIS A 127 -7.04 10.67 -18.42
N LYS A 128 -5.87 10.73 -17.77
CA LYS A 128 -5.74 10.41 -16.34
C LYS A 128 -6.67 11.28 -15.49
N GLY A 129 -6.77 12.57 -15.80
CA GLY A 129 -7.68 13.49 -15.12
C GLY A 129 -9.14 13.07 -15.21
N ARG A 130 -9.63 12.72 -16.40
CA ARG A 130 -11.00 12.20 -16.59
C ARG A 130 -11.23 10.92 -15.79
N LYS A 131 -10.28 9.99 -15.84
CA LYS A 131 -10.34 8.73 -15.08
C LYS A 131 -10.41 8.95 -13.57
N ILE A 132 -9.60 9.87 -13.05
CA ILE A 132 -9.63 10.24 -11.62
C ILE A 132 -11.01 10.79 -11.24
N GLN A 133 -11.57 11.70 -12.03
CA GLN A 133 -12.90 12.25 -11.75
C GLN A 133 -13.99 11.17 -11.77
N ALA A 134 -13.95 10.26 -12.75
CA ALA A 134 -14.87 9.13 -12.82
C ALA A 134 -14.79 8.25 -11.55
N ILE A 135 -13.59 7.92 -11.08
CA ILE A 135 -13.40 7.13 -9.86
C ILE A 135 -13.93 7.88 -8.62
N LEU A 136 -13.68 9.19 -8.51
CA LEU A 136 -14.11 9.96 -7.36
C LEU A 136 -15.62 10.18 -7.31
N GLN A 137 -16.30 10.18 -8.45
CA GLN A 137 -17.74 10.46 -8.58
C GLN A 137 -18.61 9.21 -8.70
N ALA A 138 -18.05 8.04 -9.06
CA ALA A 138 -18.81 6.80 -9.22
C ALA A 138 -19.44 6.33 -7.91
N ASP A 139 -20.52 5.56 -7.99
CA ASP A 139 -21.08 4.90 -6.82
C ASP A 139 -20.14 3.80 -6.31
N THR A 140 -20.19 3.52 -5.00
CA THR A 140 -19.29 2.56 -4.36
C THR A 140 -19.46 1.15 -4.96
N ASP A 141 -20.69 0.76 -5.29
CA ASP A 141 -21.02 -0.57 -5.85
C ASP A 141 -20.54 -0.74 -7.30
N ASP A 142 -20.37 0.36 -8.05
CA ASP A 142 -19.76 0.33 -9.38
C ASP A 142 -18.24 0.17 -9.33
N LEU A 143 -17.63 0.55 -8.21
CA LEU A 143 -16.18 0.52 -8.03
C LEU A 143 -15.70 -0.81 -7.45
N PHE A 144 -16.48 -1.37 -6.52
CA PHE A 144 -16.00 -2.38 -5.60
C PHE A 144 -16.97 -3.53 -5.40
N GLU A 145 -16.40 -4.72 -5.21
CA GLU A 145 -17.07 -5.79 -4.49
C GLU A 145 -16.66 -5.73 -3.02
N ILE A 146 -17.63 -5.55 -2.12
CA ILE A 146 -17.43 -5.47 -0.67
C ILE A 146 -18.06 -6.69 -0.01
N ARG A 147 -17.26 -7.45 0.74
CA ARG A 147 -17.73 -8.61 1.51
C ARG A 147 -17.43 -8.43 2.99
N ARG A 148 -18.38 -8.75 3.86
CA ARG A 148 -18.10 -8.89 5.30
C ARG A 148 -17.27 -10.14 5.53
N VAL A 149 -16.29 -10.05 6.42
CA VAL A 149 -15.39 -11.15 6.74
C VAL A 149 -15.10 -11.19 8.23
N THR A 150 -14.73 -12.37 8.72
CA THR A 150 -14.09 -12.56 10.02
C THR A 150 -12.82 -13.35 9.76
N GLU A 151 -11.66 -12.74 9.99
CA GLU A 151 -10.35 -13.33 9.69
C GLU A 151 -9.45 -13.30 10.93
N GLN A 152 -8.40 -14.14 10.91
CA GLN A 152 -7.38 -14.11 11.95
C GLN A 152 -6.64 -12.77 11.92
N LEU A 153 -6.65 -12.07 13.05
CA LEU A 153 -5.94 -10.81 13.21
C LEU A 153 -4.42 -11.01 13.17
N PRO A 154 -3.69 -10.15 12.46
CA PRO A 154 -2.24 -10.05 12.62
C PRO A 154 -1.85 -9.71 14.06
N GLU A 155 -0.65 -10.14 14.46
CA GLU A 155 -0.07 -9.77 15.76
C GLU A 155 0.02 -8.24 15.91
N GLN A 156 -0.13 -7.75 17.15
CA GLN A 156 0.09 -6.34 17.45
C GLN A 156 1.57 -5.99 17.43
N ALA A 157 1.88 -4.73 17.15
CA ALA A 157 3.24 -4.23 17.27
C ALA A 157 3.71 -4.34 18.72
N ARG A 158 4.96 -4.78 18.90
CA ARG A 158 5.59 -4.94 20.21
C ARG A 158 6.90 -4.16 20.26
N VAL A 159 7.15 -3.53 21.39
CA VAL A 159 8.44 -2.89 21.67
C VAL A 159 9.42 -3.98 22.12
N TYR A 160 10.51 -4.11 21.38
CA TYR A 160 11.56 -5.08 21.68
C TYR A 160 12.84 -4.39 22.15
N PRO A 161 13.64 -5.04 23.01
CA PRO A 161 14.97 -4.57 23.35
C PRO A 161 15.84 -4.39 22.10
N SER A 162 16.75 -3.42 22.16
CA SER A 162 17.78 -3.21 21.13
C SER A 162 19.06 -3.93 21.51
N ILE A 163 19.52 -4.85 20.66
CA ILE A 163 20.78 -5.57 20.80
C ILE A 163 21.81 -4.97 19.85
N ARG A 164 23.07 -4.86 20.28
CA ARG A 164 24.15 -4.42 19.39
C ARG A 164 24.66 -5.60 18.56
N CYS A 165 24.68 -5.44 17.24
CA CYS A 165 25.31 -6.39 16.34
C CYS A 165 26.81 -6.51 16.67
N ALA A 166 27.31 -7.71 16.89
CA ALA A 166 28.70 -7.96 17.22
C ALA A 166 29.69 -7.66 16.07
N ARG A 167 29.18 -7.55 14.82
CA ARG A 167 30.00 -7.24 13.64
C ARG A 167 30.04 -5.76 13.30
N CYS A 168 28.89 -5.09 13.16
CA CYS A 168 28.83 -3.67 12.77
C CYS A 168 28.61 -2.68 13.93
N GLY A 169 28.24 -3.14 15.13
CA GLY A 169 27.98 -2.29 16.31
C GLY A 169 26.62 -1.57 16.33
N GLU A 170 25.87 -1.60 15.22
CA GLU A 170 24.54 -1.00 15.08
C GLU A 170 23.50 -1.72 15.97
N LYS A 171 22.46 -0.99 16.39
CA LYS A 171 21.34 -1.54 17.17
C LYS A 171 20.35 -2.27 16.27
N VAL A 172 19.87 -3.43 16.72
CA VAL A 172 18.88 -4.26 16.05
C VAL A 172 17.82 -4.67 17.06
N MET A 173 16.54 -4.70 16.67
CA MET A 173 15.50 -5.26 17.53
C MET A 173 15.79 -6.75 17.80
N GLU A 174 15.65 -7.18 19.05
CA GLU A 174 15.96 -8.54 19.51
C GLU A 174 15.40 -9.65 18.60
N PRO A 175 14.13 -9.64 18.15
CA PRO A 175 13.59 -10.71 17.29
C PRO A 175 14.24 -10.80 15.91
N ARG A 176 14.96 -9.78 15.46
CA ARG A 176 15.66 -9.77 14.17
C ARG A 176 17.14 -10.15 14.29
N VAL A 177 17.61 -10.47 15.49
CA VAL A 177 18.97 -10.94 15.70
C VAL A 177 19.06 -12.44 15.42
N THR A 178 20.11 -12.84 14.71
CA THR A 178 20.51 -14.25 14.64
C THR A 178 21.79 -14.46 15.43
N ILE A 179 21.86 -15.53 16.23
CA ILE A 179 23.08 -15.91 16.92
C ILE A 179 23.95 -16.76 15.99
N VAL A 180 25.14 -16.28 15.65
CA VAL A 180 26.16 -17.01 14.88
C VAL A 180 27.43 -17.07 15.72
N ASP A 181 27.93 -18.27 15.99
CA ASP A 181 29.09 -18.50 16.87
C ASP A 181 29.01 -17.75 18.21
N LYS A 182 27.84 -17.84 18.88
CA LYS A 182 27.52 -17.15 20.14
C LYS A 182 27.53 -15.61 20.06
N ARG A 183 27.63 -15.02 18.86
CA ARG A 183 27.59 -13.58 18.63
C ARG A 183 26.24 -13.17 18.05
N PRO A 184 25.58 -12.13 18.60
CA PRO A 184 24.35 -11.59 18.03
C PRO A 184 24.65 -10.77 16.78
N LEU A 185 24.02 -11.10 15.65
CA LEU A 185 24.23 -10.41 14.37
C LEU A 185 22.93 -9.87 13.78
N CYS A 186 23.03 -8.70 13.12
CA CYS A 186 21.95 -8.14 12.32
C CYS A 186 21.75 -8.94 11.02
N PRO A 187 20.56 -8.91 10.39
CA PRO A 187 20.29 -9.68 9.17
C PRO A 187 21.30 -9.43 8.03
N PRO A 188 21.71 -8.18 7.71
CA PRO A 188 22.76 -7.95 6.72
C PRO A 188 24.12 -8.58 7.07
N CYS A 189 24.53 -8.55 8.34
CA CYS A 189 25.80 -9.15 8.78
C CYS A 189 25.76 -10.68 8.75
N VAL A 190 24.60 -11.30 9.00
CA VAL A 190 24.42 -12.75 8.87
C VAL A 190 24.64 -13.21 7.43
N GLN A 191 24.06 -12.49 6.46
CA GLN A 191 24.26 -12.78 5.02
C GLN A 191 25.74 -12.72 4.63
N ILE A 192 26.46 -11.72 5.14
CA ILE A 192 27.90 -11.58 4.89
C ILE A 192 28.70 -12.73 5.52
N GLU A 193 28.41 -13.12 6.77
CA GLU A 193 29.15 -14.21 7.44
C GLU A 193 28.89 -15.59 6.82
N ARG A 194 27.68 -15.85 6.33
CA ARG A 194 27.34 -17.10 5.64
C ARG A 194 27.98 -17.26 4.27
N GLY A 195 28.68 -16.23 3.78
CA GLY A 195 29.30 -16.26 2.47
C GLY A 195 28.28 -16.19 1.33
N ASP A 196 27.06 -15.73 1.61
CA ASP A 196 26.02 -15.49 0.60
C ASP A 196 26.42 -14.25 -0.22
N ARG A 197 27.44 -14.41 -1.07
CA ARG A 197 27.72 -13.50 -2.18
C ARG A 197 26.76 -13.84 -3.31
N GLU A 198 25.47 -13.55 -3.17
CA GLU A 198 24.61 -13.50 -4.35
C GLU A 198 23.51 -12.43 -4.28
N SER A 199 23.70 -11.44 -5.15
CA SER A 199 22.72 -10.52 -5.71
C SER A 199 22.13 -9.47 -4.77
N CYS A 200 22.92 -8.42 -4.57
CA CYS A 200 22.43 -7.06 -4.74
C CYS A 200 21.90 -6.87 -6.19
N LYS A 201 20.92 -7.66 -6.63
CA LYS A 201 19.98 -7.27 -7.67
C LYS A 201 18.85 -6.63 -6.89
N GLY A 202 18.91 -5.30 -6.78
CA GLY A 202 17.87 -4.53 -6.17
C GLY A 202 16.51 -4.97 -6.72
N LYS A 203 15.70 -5.60 -5.86
CA LYS A 203 14.29 -5.25 -5.87
C LYS A 203 14.27 -3.81 -5.39
N SER A 204 14.32 -2.91 -6.37
CA SER A 204 13.94 -1.52 -6.23
C SER A 204 12.59 -1.50 -5.53
N MET A 205 12.61 -1.34 -4.21
CA MET A 205 11.57 -0.62 -3.50
C MET A 205 11.91 0.86 -3.65
N LEU A 206 11.73 1.35 -4.87
CA LEU A 206 11.53 2.73 -5.27
C LEU A 206 10.43 2.68 -6.33
#